data_AF-A0A9E6PUQ9-F1
#
_entry.id   AF-A0A9E6PUQ9-F1
#
_cell.length_a   1.000
_cell.length_b   1.000
_cell.length_c   1.000
_cell.angle_alpha   90.00
_cell.angle_beta   90.00
_cell.angle_gamma   90.00
#
_symmetry.space_group_name_H-M   'P 1'
#
loop_
_entity.id
_entity.type
_entity.pdbx_description
1 polymer ?
#
loop_
_entity_poly.entity_id
_entity_poly.type
_entity_poly.pdbx_seq_one_letter_code
_entity_poly.pdbx_strand_id
1 'polypeptide(L)' 'MHENTEIRREARNNSCRGIPRYIVIPAGIAFYHIAERTTGRIRGFRQRHEDACELARHLER' A
#
# COMPACT_ATOMS: atom_id res chain seq x y z
N MET A 1 -9.84 -36.42 -4.48
CA MET A 1 -10.02 -35.09 -5.09
C MET A 1 -9.96 -34.06 -3.97
N HIS A 2 -8.82 -33.41 -3.78
CA HIS A 2 -8.72 -32.25 -2.89
C HIS A 2 -8.20 -31.11 -3.75
N GLU A 3 -9.12 -30.32 -4.28
CA GLU A 3 -8.80 -29.13 -5.06
C GLU A 3 -8.59 -27.99 -4.07
N ASN A 4 -7.33 -27.75 -3.71
CA ASN A 4 -6.92 -26.58 -2.97
C ASN A 4 -6.80 -25.42 -3.97
N THR A 5 -7.91 -24.72 -4.22
CA THR A 5 -7.88 -23.44 -4.92
C THR A 5 -7.31 -22.38 -3.99
N GLU A 6 -5.97 -22.40 -3.86
CA GLU A 6 -5.20 -21.28 -3.35
C GLU A 6 -5.50 -20.05 -4.22
N ILE A 7 -6.45 -19.22 -3.78
CA ILE A 7 -6.64 -17.87 -4.31
C ILE A 7 -5.50 -17.02 -3.72
N ARG A 8 -4.27 -17.29 -4.17
CA ARG A 8 -3.13 -16.39 -4.03
C ARG A 8 -3.51 -15.16 -4.84
N ARG A 9 -3.95 -14.11 -4.13
CA ARG A 9 -4.14 -12.77 -4.70
C ARG A 9 -2.79 -12.31 -5.25
N GLU A 10 -2.55 -12.62 -6.52
CA GLU A 10 -1.44 -12.11 -7.32
C GLU A 10 -1.57 -10.59 -7.39
N ALA A 11 -0.77 -9.91 -6.58
CA ALA A 11 -0.46 -8.50 -6.81
C ALA A 11 0.29 -8.43 -8.14
N ARG A 12 -0.46 -8.12 -9.20
CA ARG A 12 0.03 -7.98 -10.57
C ARG A 12 1.30 -7.13 -10.58
N ASN A 13 2.36 -7.72 -11.15
CA ASN A 13 3.65 -7.12 -11.40
C ASN A 13 3.54 -5.66 -11.85
N ASN A 14 4.33 -4.76 -11.24
CA ASN A 14 4.85 -3.65 -12.02
C ASN A 14 6.28 -3.27 -11.56
N SER A 15 7.23 -3.63 -12.41
CA SER A 15 8.66 -3.27 -12.45
C SER A 15 9.50 -3.48 -11.18
N CYS A 16 10.48 -4.36 -11.31
CA CYS A 16 11.66 -4.48 -10.46
C CYS A 16 12.48 -3.17 -10.39
N ARG A 17 12.07 -2.24 -9.52
CA ARG A 17 12.89 -1.12 -9.03
C ARG A 17 12.41 -0.74 -7.63
N GLY A 18 12.84 -1.52 -6.62
CA GLY A 18 12.61 -1.25 -5.20
C GLY A 18 11.13 -1.23 -4.81
N ILE A 19 10.68 -2.23 -4.06
CA ILE A 19 9.32 -2.21 -3.52
C ILE A 19 9.21 -1.00 -2.57
N PRO A 20 8.28 -0.04 -2.78
CA PRO A 20 8.17 1.12 -1.90
C PRO A 20 7.91 0.67 -0.48
N ARG A 21 8.62 1.25 0.49
CA ARG A 21 8.49 0.89 1.92
C ARG A 21 7.17 1.40 2.49
N TYR A 22 6.66 2.52 1.98
CA TYR A 22 5.34 3.05 2.31
C TYR A 22 4.34 2.85 1.16
N ILE A 23 3.16 2.32 1.51
CA ILE A 23 2.03 2.11 0.60
C ILE A 23 0.84 2.96 1.01
N VAL A 24 0.09 3.45 0.02
CA VAL A 24 -1.15 4.20 0.23
C VAL A 24 -2.33 3.24 0.12
N ILE A 25 -3.13 3.15 1.18
CA ILE A 25 -4.28 2.25 1.28
C ILE A 25 -5.55 3.09 1.36
N PRO A 26 -6.52 2.90 0.45
CA PRO A 26 -7.85 3.50 0.58
C PRO A 26 -8.62 2.81 1.71
N ALA A 27 -9.19 3.58 2.63
CA ALA A 27 -9.96 3.06 3.76
C ALA A 27 -11.40 3.59 3.83
N GLY A 28 -11.82 4.40 2.86
CA GLY A 28 -13.17 4.93 2.80
C GLY A 28 -13.35 5.97 1.70
N ILE A 29 -14.41 6.75 1.81
CA ILE A 29 -14.71 7.86 0.90
C ILE A 29 -13.72 8.99 1.18
N ALA A 30 -12.86 9.28 0.21
CA ALA A 30 -11.81 10.29 0.37
C ALA A 30 -11.00 10.08 1.67
N PHE A 31 -10.60 8.83 1.94
CA PHE A 31 -9.81 8.51 3.12
C PHE A 31 -8.72 7.50 2.76
N TYR A 32 -7.48 7.90 3.02
CA TYR A 32 -6.27 7.19 2.64
C TYR A 32 -5.31 7.14 3.81
N HIS A 33 -4.73 5.98 4.05
CA HIS A 33 -3.73 5.79 5.09
C HIS A 33 -2.42 5.38 4.45
N ILE A 34 -1.33 5.87 5.03
CA ILE A 34 0.01 5.50 4.61
C ILE A 34 0.46 4.40 5.56
N ALA A 35 0.61 3.19 5.05
CA ALA A 35 1.05 2.03 5.81
C ALA A 35 2.48 1.66 5.41
N GLU A 36 3.31 1.34 6.39
CA GLU A 36 4.61 0.75 6.12
C GLU A 36 4.44 -0.72 5.73
N ARG A 37 5.03 -1.12 4.61
CA ARG A 37 4.91 -2.47 4.06
C ARG A 37 5.58 -3.53 4.93
N THR A 38 6.68 -3.18 5.59
CA THR A 38 7.48 -4.10 6.41
C THR A 38 6.84 -4.37 7.77
N THR A 39 6.31 -3.34 8.42
CA THR A 39 5.77 -3.44 9.78
C THR A 39 4.25 -3.38 9.84
N GLY A 40 3.58 -3.02 8.73
CA GLY A 40 2.14 -2.74 8.72
C GLY A 40 1.73 -1.48 9.49
N ARG A 41 2.68 -0.70 10.01
CA ARG A 41 2.38 0.47 10.84
C ARG A 41 1.82 1.61 10.00
N ILE A 42 0.70 2.16 10.45
CA ILE A 42 0.11 3.36 9.85
C ILE A 42 0.93 4.59 10.28
N ARG A 43 1.48 5.32 9.31
CA ARG A 43 2.29 6.52 9.52
C ARG A 43 1.50 7.81 9.38
N GLY A 44 0.30 7.75 8.81
CA GLY A 44 -0.56 8.92 8.67
C GLY A 44 -1.88 8.63 7.97
N PHE A 45 -2.77 9.61 8.08
CA PHE A 45 -4.11 9.62 7.52
C PHE A 45 -4.27 10.87 6.67
N ARG A 46 -4.81 10.73 5.47
CA ARG A 46 -5.01 11.82 4.50
C ARG A 46 -6.36 11.64 3.81
N GLN A 47 -7.01 12.76 3.52
CA GLN A 47 -8.30 12.72 2.83
C GLN A 47 -8.15 12.65 1.31
N ARG A 48 -7.04 13.15 0.77
CA ARG A 48 -6.74 13.09 -0.66
C ARG A 48 -5.64 12.09 -0.96
N HIS A 49 -5.77 11.46 -2.13
CA HIS A 49 -4.78 10.53 -2.64
C HIS A 49 -3.42 11.21 -2.89
N GLU A 50 -3.44 12.45 -3.40
CA GLU A 50 -2.23 13.24 -3.71
C GLU A 50 -1.43 13.53 -2.43
N ASP A 51 -2.11 14.04 -1.40
CA ASP A 51 -1.51 14.27 -0.08
C ASP A 51 -0.95 12.98 0.54
N ALA A 52 -1.64 11.84 0.34
CA ALA A 52 -1.15 10.55 0.81
C ALA A 52 0.09 10.08 0.07
N CYS A 53 0.15 10.29 -1.25
CA CYS A 53 1.28 9.95 -2.08
C CYS A 53 2.51 10.82 -1.76
N GLU A 54 2.31 12.11 -1.57
CA GLU A 54 3.37 13.04 -1.16
C GLU A 54 3.98 12.62 0.18
N LEU A 55 3.13 12.30 1.17
CA LEU A 55 3.60 11.81 2.47
C LEU A 55 4.36 10.49 2.34
N ALA A 56 3.87 9.55 1.54
CA ALA A 56 4.60 8.30 1.29
C ALA A 56 6.00 8.57 0.70
N ARG A 57 6.11 9.46 -0.29
CA ARG A 57 7.41 9.85 -0.88
C ARG A 57 8.32 10.57 0.12
N HIS A 58 7.76 11.39 0.99
CA HIS A 58 8.54 12.08 2.03
C HIS A 58 9.10 11.09 3.06
N LEU A 59 8.35 10.03 3.37
CA LEU A 59 8.79 9.00 4.31
C LEU A 59 9.83 8.04 3.71
N GLU A 60 9.87 7.88 2.38
CA GLU A 60 10.92 7.11 1.66
C GLU A 60 12.28 7.83 1.59
N ARG A 61 12.33 9.13 1.89
CA ARG A 61 13.54 9.96 1.80
C ARG A 61 14.35 9.91 3.10
#